data_AF-A0A0U0CVY3-F1
#
_entry.id   AF-A0A0U0CVY3-F1
#
_cell.length_a   1.000
_cell.length_b   1.000
_cell.length_c   1.000
_cell.angle_alpha   90.00
_cell.angle_beta   90.00
_cell.angle_gamma   90.00
#
_symmetry.space_group_name_H-M   'P 1'
#
loop_
_entity.id
_entity.type
_entity.pdbx_description
1 polymer ?
#
loop_
_entity_poly.entity_id
_entity_poly.type
_entity_poly.pdbx_seq_one_letter_code
_entity_poly.pdbx_strand_id
1 'polypeptide(L)' 'MKPSIYSLTRQTMQEWVLEQGEKKFRADQIWEWLY' A
#
# COMPACT_ATOMS: atom_id res chain seq x y z
N MET A 1 10.49 -4.41 -12.69
CA MET A 1 9.29 -5.12 -12.20
C MET A 1 8.65 -4.25 -11.14
N LYS A 2 7.34 -3.97 -11.22
CA LYS A 2 6.66 -3.35 -10.07
C LYS A 2 6.50 -4.44 -9.01
N PRO A 3 6.87 -4.22 -7.74
CA PRO A 3 6.62 -5.19 -6.68
C PRO A 3 5.13 -5.50 -6.65
N SER A 4 4.79 -6.78 -6.51
CA SER A 4 3.40 -7.21 -6.34
C SER A 4 2.87 -6.61 -5.05
N ILE A 5 1.69 -5.99 -5.03
CA ILE A 5 1.12 -5.39 -3.81
C ILE A 5 0.98 -6.40 -2.66
N TYR A 6 0.85 -7.68 -2.99
CA TYR A 6 0.80 -8.81 -2.06
C TYR A 6 2.14 -9.09 -1.34
N SER A 7 3.25 -8.56 -1.85
CA SER A 7 4.58 -8.68 -1.22
C SER A 7 4.92 -7.51 -0.30
N LEU A 8 4.08 -6.47 -0.28
CA LEU A 8 4.27 -5.32 0.58
C LEU A 8 3.79 -5.66 2.00
N THR A 9 4.58 -5.29 2.99
CA THR A 9 4.08 -5.18 4.36
C THR A 9 3.18 -3.95 4.46
N ARG A 10 2.29 -3.90 5.46
CA ARG A 10 1.40 -2.75 5.69
C ARG A 10 2.17 -1.42 5.78
N GLN A 11 3.37 -1.42 6.39
CA GLN A 11 4.24 -0.25 6.46
C GLN A 11 4.74 0.17 5.07
N THR A 12 5.29 -0.76 4.29
CA THR A 12 5.78 -0.46 2.93
C THR A 12 4.65 -0.07 1.97
N MET A 13 3.41 -0.52 2.23
CA MET A 13 2.23 -0.09 1.49
C MET A 13 1.89 1.38 1.77
N GLN A 14 2.08 1.87 3.00
CA GLN A 14 1.92 3.29 3.33
C GLN A 14 2.92 4.18 2.59
N GLU A 15 4.17 3.74 2.49
CA GLU A 15 5.20 4.42 1.71
C GLU A 15 4.84 4.40 0.21
N TRP A 16 4.42 3.24 -0.30
CA TRP A 16 4.00 3.10 -1.69
C TRP A 16 2.83 4.01 -2.07
N VAL A 17 1.77 4.12 -1.25
CA VAL A 17 0.67 5.05 -1.54
C VAL A 17 1.12 6.51 -1.50
N LEU A 18 2.05 6.87 -0.61
CA LEU A 18 2.61 8.23 -0.58
C LEU A 18 3.40 8.55 -1.85
N GLU A 19 4.19 7.60 -2.37
CA GLU A 19 4.89 7.74 -3.65
C GLU A 19 3.93 7.90 -4.83
N GLN A 20 2.73 7.30 -4.75
CA GLN A 20 1.67 7.51 -5.75
C GLN A 20 0.91 8.85 -5.55
N GLY A 21 1.24 9.65 -4.53
CA GLY A 21 0.57 10.91 -4.22
C GLY A 21 -0.71 10.76 -3.39
N GLU A 22 -0.98 9.56 -2.86
CA GLU A 22 -2.15 9.25 -2.05
C GLU A 22 -1.87 9.42 -0.55
N LYS A 23 -2.94 9.58 0.24
CA LYS A 23 -2.85 9.74 1.71
C LYS A 23 -2.58 8.39 2.40
N LYS A 24 -1.85 8.39 3.52
CA LYS A 24 -1.51 7.17 4.29
C LYS A 24 -2.70 6.25 4.61
N PHE A 25 -3.89 6.79 4.91
CA PHE A 25 -5.07 5.97 5.21
C PHE A 25 -5.53 5.09 4.02
N ARG A 26 -5.13 5.44 2.79
CA ARG A 26 -5.39 4.61 1.60
C ARG A 26 -4.71 3.26 1.68
N ALA A 27 -3.54 3.18 2.32
CA ALA A 27 -2.86 1.90 2.53
C ALA A 27 -3.70 0.97 3.41
N ASP A 28 -4.34 1.50 4.45
CA ASP A 28 -5.22 0.70 5.31
C ASP A 28 -6.44 0.19 4.54
N GLN A 29 -7.05 1.04 3.71
CA GLN A 29 -8.15 0.60 2.84
C GLN A 29 -7.73 -0.51 1.87
N ILE A 30 -6.58 -0.35 1.20
CA ILE A 30 -6.05 -1.38 0.29
C ILE A 30 -5.76 -2.67 1.05
N TRP A 31 -5.22 -2.58 2.27
CA TRP A 31 -4.95 -3.73 3.12
C TRP A 31 -6.21 -4.53 3.47
N GLU A 32 -7.28 -3.84 3.86
CA GLU A 32 -8.60 -4.45 4.15
C GLU A 32 -9.29 -5.05 2.91
N TRP A 33 -8.89 -4.66 1.69
CA TRP A 33 -9.37 -5.32 0.47
C TRP A 33 -8.59 -6.59 0.13
N LEU A 34 -7.34 -6.68 0.58
CA LEU A 34 -6.46 -7.80 0.27
C LEU A 34 -6.62 -8.98 1.23
N TYR A 35 -7.16 -8.74 2.43
CA TYR A 35 -7.38 -9.71 3.51
C TYR A 35 -8.78 -9.55 4.09
#